data_AF-A0A660M013-F1
#
_entry.id   AF-A0A660M013-F1
#
_cell.length_a   1.000
_cell.length_b   1.000
_cell.length_c   1.000
_cell.angle_alpha   90.00
_cell.angle_beta   90.00
_cell.angle_gamma   90.00
#
_symmetry.space_group_name_H-M   'P 1'
#
loop_
_entity.id
_entity.type
_entity.pdbx_description
1 polymer ?
#
loop_
_entity_poly.entity_id
_entity_poly.type
_entity_poly.pdbx_seq_one_letter_code
_entity_poly.pdbx_strand_id
1 'polypeptide(L)'
;MARDAELDRLKVAQDVAFQRKQNAYQAQQTAWEKLSSARDEMNRAYEAKQRAYYTQDQAWQYYQSVKSHNGPRIDWLNSQQESAFQNMKQAFDNASSAYERRDGASASMYAAEGHRYKEESKTYVHERRRLVEEIRSARDKFQECKPAFQDAKDYFSSAKDTFNSAKAEHKRAQAEFEKAKAEFDACVKAFKDRLDELKSASRKRREDKKSIAKKAGVPSQYRDNVWISKDSDGNTNIYFGGIGKPDGPGHGHYVMDQHGTVTYRRDPFDPHGTQNFTDAPGGILYDRRTRTYVPGGTLYDRRARTNTLPLGVSNRDNDTNDRSGVFYDRRRQIDLHVTQYYKDNYRVSWDTKGKADENYHWTDQNFPSGHPESHIPPEDAR
;
A
#
# COMPACT_ATOMS: atom_id res chain seq x y z
N MET A 1 14.48 -18.45 1.25
CA MET A 1 14.44 -17.64 0.02
C MET A 1 15.11 -16.32 0.32
N ALA A 2 16.03 -15.84 -0.52
CA ALA A 2 16.57 -14.49 -0.35
C ALA A 2 15.40 -13.48 -0.41
N ARG A 3 15.44 -12.48 0.45
CA ARG A 3 14.45 -11.40 0.52
C ARG A 3 14.48 -10.62 -0.80
N ASP A 4 13.34 -10.48 -1.48
CA ASP A 4 13.26 -9.73 -2.75
C ASP A 4 12.93 -8.27 -2.44
N ALA A 5 13.89 -7.37 -2.66
CA ALA A 5 13.76 -5.95 -2.33
C ALA A 5 12.63 -5.26 -3.11
N GLU A 6 12.38 -5.68 -4.36
CA GLU A 6 11.31 -5.11 -5.18
C GLU A 6 9.93 -5.56 -4.67
N LEU A 7 9.77 -6.81 -4.25
CA LEU A 7 8.54 -7.29 -3.61
C LEU A 7 8.23 -6.50 -2.32
N ASP A 8 9.23 -6.26 -1.48
CA ASP A 8 9.09 -5.44 -0.25
C ASP A 8 8.69 -3.99 -0.61
N ARG A 9 9.32 -3.39 -1.64
CA ARG A 9 8.96 -2.05 -2.13
C ARG A 9 7.52 -1.98 -2.66
N LEU A 10 7.10 -2.95 -3.46
CA LEU A 10 5.74 -3.05 -3.99
C LEU A 10 4.71 -3.23 -2.88
N LYS A 11 5.07 -3.95 -1.81
CA LYS A 11 4.21 -4.09 -0.64
C LYS A 11 3.98 -2.75 0.07
N VAL A 12 5.06 -1.98 0.29
CA VAL A 12 4.97 -0.63 0.87
C VAL A 12 4.12 0.29 -0.03
N ALA A 13 4.33 0.25 -1.35
CA ALA A 13 3.54 1.05 -2.29
C ALA A 13 2.05 0.69 -2.25
N GLN A 14 1.71 -0.60 -2.19
CA GLN A 14 0.34 -1.08 -2.01
C GLN A 14 -0.29 -0.54 -0.73
N ASP A 15 0.42 -0.58 0.40
CA ASP A 15 -0.10 -0.12 1.69
C ASP A 15 -0.32 1.41 1.70
N VAL A 16 0.59 2.17 1.08
CA VAL A 16 0.41 3.63 0.88
C VAL A 16 -0.80 3.94 -0.01
N ALA A 17 -0.95 3.23 -1.13
CA ALA A 17 -2.08 3.40 -2.03
C ALA A 17 -3.41 3.02 -1.35
N PHE A 18 -3.41 1.99 -0.50
CA PHE A 18 -4.56 1.61 0.31
C PHE A 18 -4.97 2.74 1.27
N GLN A 19 -4.00 3.35 1.96
CA GLN A 19 -4.28 4.47 2.85
C GLN A 19 -4.84 5.68 2.09
N ARG A 20 -4.28 6.00 0.91
CA ARG A 20 -4.80 7.08 0.04
C ARG A 20 -6.24 6.81 -0.39
N LYS A 21 -6.54 5.59 -0.81
CA LYS A 21 -7.91 5.15 -1.14
C LYS A 21 -8.85 5.32 0.05
N GLN A 22 -8.43 4.92 1.24
CA GLN A 22 -9.26 5.04 2.46
C GLN A 22 -9.54 6.50 2.81
N ASN A 23 -8.52 7.37 2.73
CA ASN A 23 -8.66 8.80 2.97
C ASN A 23 -9.59 9.45 1.93
N ALA A 24 -9.43 9.10 0.64
CA ALA A 24 -10.29 9.61 -0.43
C ALA A 24 -11.75 9.15 -0.27
N TYR A 25 -11.97 7.92 0.19
CA TYR A 25 -13.30 7.40 0.51
C TYR A 25 -13.96 8.19 1.67
N GLN A 26 -13.21 8.44 2.74
CA GLN A 26 -13.70 9.26 3.87
C GLN A 26 -14.04 10.69 3.44
N ALA A 27 -13.20 11.30 2.59
CA ALA A 27 -13.46 12.62 2.03
C ALA A 27 -14.73 12.63 1.16
N GLN A 28 -14.93 11.59 0.34
CA GLN A 28 -16.14 11.42 -0.45
C GLN A 28 -17.38 11.31 0.43
N GLN A 29 -17.34 10.53 1.51
CA GLN A 29 -18.46 10.38 2.44
C GLN A 29 -18.79 11.69 3.15
N THR A 30 -17.76 12.41 3.62
CA THR A 30 -17.93 13.74 4.23
C THR A 30 -18.58 14.72 3.24
N ALA A 31 -18.15 14.71 1.98
CA ALA A 31 -18.73 15.56 0.94
C ALA A 31 -20.18 15.14 0.59
N TRP A 32 -20.50 13.85 0.68
CA TRP A 32 -21.86 13.34 0.51
C TRP A 32 -22.79 13.80 1.63
N GLU A 33 -22.35 13.74 2.89
CA GLU A 33 -23.11 14.24 4.04
C GLU A 33 -23.40 15.74 3.91
N LYS A 34 -22.40 16.54 3.52
CA LYS A 34 -22.57 17.97 3.21
C LYS A 34 -23.60 18.19 2.10
N LEU A 35 -23.52 17.42 1.01
CA LEU A 35 -24.47 17.50 -0.10
C LEU A 35 -25.90 17.17 0.36
N SER A 36 -26.07 16.12 1.16
CA SER A 36 -27.37 15.74 1.71
C SER A 36 -27.94 16.84 2.61
N SER A 37 -27.12 17.36 3.53
CA SER A 37 -27.51 18.45 4.42
C SER A 37 -27.90 19.72 3.64
N ALA A 38 -27.11 20.11 2.64
CA ALA A 38 -27.41 21.25 1.77
C ALA A 38 -28.69 21.05 0.95
N ARG A 39 -29.00 19.80 0.55
CA ARG A 39 -30.27 19.47 -0.12
C ARG A 39 -31.46 19.69 0.80
N ASP A 40 -31.36 19.21 2.03
CA ASP A 40 -32.43 19.37 3.03
C ASP A 40 -32.65 20.85 3.36
N GLU A 41 -31.58 21.63 3.46
CA GLU A 41 -31.69 23.07 3.68
C GLU A 41 -32.30 23.81 2.50
N MET A 42 -31.91 23.45 1.27
CA MET A 42 -32.53 23.99 0.06
C MET A 42 -34.03 23.68 0.01
N ASN A 43 -34.43 22.47 0.44
CA ASN A 43 -35.85 22.10 0.52
C ASN A 43 -36.59 22.92 1.58
N ARG A 44 -36.01 23.12 2.77
CA ARG A 44 -36.59 24.01 3.80
C ARG A 44 -36.73 25.44 3.31
N ALA A 45 -35.70 25.96 2.62
CA ALA A 45 -35.74 27.30 2.04
C ALA A 45 -36.81 27.42 0.95
N TYR A 46 -36.99 26.37 0.14
CA TYR A 46 -38.07 26.31 -0.84
C TYR A 46 -39.45 26.35 -0.17
N GLU A 47 -39.67 25.56 0.88
CA GLU A 47 -40.92 25.58 1.64
C GLU A 47 -41.19 26.95 2.28
N ALA A 48 -40.18 27.58 2.88
CA ALA A 48 -40.29 28.92 3.45
C ALA A 48 -40.69 29.95 2.37
N LYS A 49 -40.08 29.87 1.19
CA LYS A 49 -40.42 30.70 0.03
C LYS A 49 -41.88 30.49 -0.41
N GLN A 50 -42.35 29.24 -0.46
CA GLN A 50 -43.75 28.94 -0.80
C GLN A 50 -44.70 29.52 0.23
N ARG A 51 -44.43 29.34 1.53
CA ARG A 51 -45.26 29.91 2.61
C ARG A 51 -45.35 31.42 2.52
N ALA A 52 -44.21 32.12 2.36
CA ALA A 52 -44.18 33.57 2.23
C ALA A 52 -44.92 34.06 0.97
N TYR A 53 -44.82 33.32 -0.14
CA TYR A 53 -45.61 33.57 -1.34
C TYR A 53 -47.11 33.48 -1.05
N TYR A 54 -47.57 32.39 -0.42
CA TYR A 54 -48.98 32.22 -0.11
C TYR A 54 -49.52 33.32 0.81
N THR A 55 -48.76 33.73 1.84
CA THR A 55 -49.15 34.84 2.71
C THR A 55 -49.27 36.15 1.93
N GLN A 56 -48.31 36.45 1.06
CA GLN A 56 -48.37 37.64 0.21
C GLN A 56 -49.58 37.61 -0.74
N ASP A 57 -49.83 36.46 -1.38
CA ASP A 57 -50.96 36.27 -2.30
C ASP A 57 -52.30 36.43 -1.58
N GLN A 58 -52.45 35.84 -0.39
CA GLN A 58 -53.65 36.02 0.44
C GLN A 58 -53.87 37.50 0.81
N ALA A 59 -52.82 38.21 1.21
CA ALA A 59 -52.93 39.64 1.53
C ALA A 59 -53.28 40.48 0.29
N TRP A 60 -52.73 40.12 -0.88
CA TRP A 60 -53.07 40.76 -2.15
C TRP A 60 -54.54 40.54 -2.52
N GLN A 61 -55.02 39.29 -2.46
CA GLN A 61 -56.42 38.95 -2.74
C GLN A 61 -57.38 39.68 -1.79
N TYR A 62 -57.05 39.75 -0.50
CA TYR A 62 -57.82 40.50 0.47
C TYR A 62 -57.89 41.99 0.13
N TYR A 63 -56.75 42.63 -0.19
CA TYR A 63 -56.72 44.02 -0.64
C TYR A 63 -57.57 44.25 -1.90
N GLN A 64 -57.48 43.37 -2.91
CA GLN A 64 -58.31 43.47 -4.12
C GLN A 64 -59.79 43.35 -3.78
N SER A 65 -60.17 42.43 -2.89
CA SER A 65 -61.56 42.23 -2.47
C SER A 65 -62.13 43.48 -1.78
N VAL A 66 -61.42 44.02 -0.79
CA VAL A 66 -61.84 45.25 -0.08
C VAL A 66 -61.95 46.43 -1.04
N LYS A 67 -60.97 46.60 -1.94
CA LYS A 67 -61.01 47.67 -2.95
C LYS A 67 -62.19 47.53 -3.89
N SER A 68 -62.47 46.31 -4.38
CA SER A 68 -63.59 46.03 -5.28
C SER A 68 -64.94 46.26 -4.60
N HIS A 69 -65.09 45.88 -3.34
CA HIS A 69 -66.32 46.06 -2.57
C HIS A 69 -66.57 47.53 -2.19
N ASN A 70 -65.54 48.22 -1.68
CA ASN A 70 -65.69 49.57 -1.13
C ASN A 70 -65.66 50.67 -2.20
N GLY A 71 -64.99 50.44 -3.34
CA GLY A 71 -64.84 51.43 -4.41
C GLY A 71 -66.18 52.02 -4.90
N PRO A 72 -67.13 51.19 -5.36
CA PRO A 72 -68.43 51.68 -5.83
C PRO A 72 -69.22 52.42 -4.74
N ARG A 73 -69.12 51.99 -3.47
CA ARG A 73 -69.77 52.66 -2.35
C ARG A 73 -69.18 54.04 -2.08
N ILE A 74 -67.85 54.17 -2.17
CA ILE A 74 -67.16 55.47 -2.07
C ILE A 74 -67.62 56.44 -3.16
N ASP A 75 -67.75 55.95 -4.41
CA ASP A 75 -68.21 56.77 -5.54
C ASP A 75 -69.67 57.21 -5.38
N TRP A 76 -70.52 56.31 -4.89
CA TRP A 76 -71.91 56.65 -4.53
C TRP A 76 -71.98 57.69 -3.42
N LEU A 77 -71.22 57.51 -2.33
CA LEU A 77 -71.16 58.45 -1.21
C LEU A 77 -70.65 59.83 -1.63
N ASN A 78 -69.68 59.89 -2.55
CA ASN A 78 -69.23 61.14 -3.15
C ASN A 78 -70.37 61.87 -3.86
N SER A 79 -71.14 61.13 -4.67
CA SER A 79 -72.27 61.69 -5.43
C SER A 79 -73.39 62.18 -4.51
N GLN A 80 -73.70 61.43 -3.45
CA GLN A 80 -74.70 61.84 -2.46
C GLN A 80 -74.26 63.05 -1.64
N GLN A 81 -72.97 63.12 -1.25
CA GLN A 81 -72.42 64.28 -0.56
C GLN A 81 -72.56 65.55 -1.41
N GLU A 82 -72.24 65.47 -2.70
CA GLU A 82 -72.36 66.60 -3.62
C GLU A 82 -73.83 67.04 -3.77
N SER A 83 -74.75 66.09 -3.96
CA SER A 83 -76.18 66.38 -4.01
C SER A 83 -76.68 67.08 -2.74
N ALA A 84 -76.34 66.55 -1.56
CA ALA A 84 -76.68 67.15 -0.28
C ALA A 84 -76.08 68.57 -0.14
N PHE A 85 -74.86 68.79 -0.62
CA PHE A 85 -74.22 70.10 -0.59
C PHE A 85 -74.93 71.12 -1.51
N GLN A 86 -75.36 70.71 -2.71
CA GLN A 86 -76.13 71.56 -3.61
C GLN A 86 -77.50 71.91 -3.01
N ASN A 87 -78.22 70.92 -2.47
CA ASN A 87 -79.51 71.14 -1.82
C ASN A 87 -79.38 72.03 -0.58
N MET A 88 -78.30 71.87 0.21
CA MET A 88 -77.98 72.73 1.34
C MET A 88 -77.86 74.21 0.91
N LYS A 89 -77.10 74.48 -0.16
CA LYS A 89 -76.94 75.85 -0.69
C LYS A 89 -78.29 76.43 -1.11
N GLN A 90 -79.06 75.67 -1.89
CA GLN A 90 -80.39 76.10 -2.35
C GLN A 90 -81.34 76.39 -1.18
N ALA A 91 -81.33 75.55 -0.13
CA ALA A 91 -82.16 75.75 1.05
C ALA A 91 -81.78 77.04 1.79
N PHE A 92 -80.49 77.35 1.95
CA PHE A 92 -80.07 78.61 2.58
C PHE A 92 -80.34 79.85 1.70
N ASP A 93 -80.25 79.73 0.39
CA ASP A 93 -80.63 80.81 -0.55
C ASP A 93 -82.14 81.09 -0.49
N ASN A 94 -82.96 80.04 -0.45
CA ASN A 94 -84.41 80.13 -0.28
C ASN A 94 -84.79 80.73 1.09
N ALA A 95 -84.09 80.34 2.16
CA ALA A 95 -84.28 80.90 3.50
C ALA A 95 -84.00 82.41 3.51
N SER A 96 -82.89 82.83 2.89
CA SER A 96 -82.50 84.24 2.76
C SER A 96 -83.56 85.03 1.98
N SER A 97 -84.02 84.49 0.84
CA SER A 97 -85.06 85.11 0.02
C SER A 97 -86.41 85.24 0.75
N ALA A 98 -86.80 84.23 1.55
CA ALA A 98 -88.03 84.28 2.34
C ALA A 98 -87.93 85.31 3.48
N TYR A 99 -86.75 85.43 4.10
CA TYR A 99 -86.47 86.43 5.11
C TYR A 99 -86.61 87.86 4.55
N GLU A 100 -86.06 88.12 3.36
CA GLU A 100 -86.20 89.41 2.67
C GLU A 100 -87.67 89.78 2.38
N ARG A 101 -88.50 88.77 2.07
CA ARG A 101 -89.96 88.93 1.88
C ARG A 101 -90.75 89.05 3.19
N ARG A 102 -90.09 89.08 4.34
CA ARG A 102 -90.68 89.07 5.70
C ARG A 102 -91.57 87.85 5.98
N ASP A 103 -91.32 86.74 5.29
CA ASP A 103 -91.96 85.44 5.55
C ASP A 103 -91.07 84.61 6.47
N GLY A 104 -91.18 84.89 7.78
CA GLY A 104 -90.37 84.22 8.80
C GLY A 104 -90.65 82.71 8.93
N ALA A 105 -91.87 82.26 8.60
CA ALA A 105 -92.24 80.85 8.67
C ALA A 105 -91.50 80.04 7.60
N SER A 106 -91.54 80.51 6.34
CA SER A 106 -90.80 79.87 5.25
C SER A 106 -89.28 79.99 5.44
N ALA A 107 -88.79 81.13 5.94
CA ALA A 107 -87.36 81.32 6.21
C ALA A 107 -86.83 80.30 7.23
N SER A 108 -87.56 80.09 8.34
CA SER A 108 -87.19 79.10 9.36
C SER A 108 -87.25 77.66 8.82
N MET A 109 -88.26 77.36 8.01
CA MET A 109 -88.42 76.03 7.40
C MET A 109 -87.24 75.70 6.47
N TYR A 110 -86.90 76.61 5.54
CA TYR A 110 -85.77 76.42 4.62
C TYR A 110 -84.42 76.38 5.35
N ALA A 111 -84.23 77.18 6.40
CA ALA A 111 -83.03 77.11 7.22
C ALA A 111 -82.88 75.74 7.91
N ALA A 112 -83.98 75.19 8.46
CA ALA A 112 -83.99 73.86 9.06
C ALA A 112 -83.64 72.77 8.03
N GLU A 113 -84.15 72.89 6.80
CA GLU A 113 -83.81 71.99 5.69
C GLU A 113 -82.33 72.09 5.29
N GLY A 114 -81.76 73.30 5.23
CA GLY A 114 -80.33 73.50 5.00
C GLY A 114 -79.47 72.86 6.09
N HIS A 115 -79.87 72.98 7.36
CA HIS A 115 -79.20 72.29 8.46
C HIS A 115 -79.30 70.76 8.35
N ARG A 116 -80.44 70.22 7.90
CA ARG A 116 -80.60 68.78 7.66
C ARG A 116 -79.63 68.28 6.58
N TYR A 117 -79.56 68.96 5.44
CA TYR A 117 -78.63 68.59 4.36
C TYR A 117 -77.15 68.71 4.78
N LYS A 118 -76.84 69.67 5.65
CA LYS A 118 -75.49 69.79 6.22
C LYS A 118 -75.11 68.58 7.07
N GLU A 119 -76.00 68.09 7.93
CA GLU A 119 -75.76 66.90 8.74
C GLU A 119 -75.68 65.63 7.86
N GLU A 120 -76.54 65.52 6.84
CA GLU A 120 -76.49 64.43 5.87
C GLU A 120 -75.16 64.40 5.09
N SER A 121 -74.66 65.57 4.66
CA SER A 121 -73.35 65.67 4.00
C SER A 121 -72.22 65.17 4.92
N LYS A 122 -72.28 65.47 6.23
CA LYS A 122 -71.29 64.97 7.19
C LYS A 122 -71.33 63.46 7.33
N THR A 123 -72.51 62.84 7.39
CA THR A 123 -72.62 61.37 7.53
C THR A 123 -71.98 60.67 6.32
N TYR A 124 -72.22 61.16 5.10
CA TYR A 124 -71.57 60.63 3.89
C TYR A 124 -70.04 60.75 3.94
N VAL A 125 -69.51 61.89 4.40
CA VAL A 125 -68.07 62.10 4.56
C VAL A 125 -67.47 61.14 5.58
N HIS A 126 -68.15 60.92 6.72
CA HIS A 126 -67.69 60.00 7.75
C HIS A 126 -67.63 58.56 7.24
N GLU A 127 -68.68 58.09 6.56
CA GLU A 127 -68.71 56.74 5.99
C GLU A 127 -67.61 56.57 4.92
N ARG A 128 -67.45 57.55 4.02
CA ARG A 128 -66.42 57.50 2.99
C ARG A 128 -65.02 57.41 3.60
N ARG A 129 -64.72 58.20 4.62
CA ARG A 129 -63.42 58.16 5.31
C ARG A 129 -63.15 56.79 5.90
N ARG A 130 -64.15 56.15 6.52
CA ARG A 130 -64.03 54.79 7.05
C ARG A 130 -63.66 53.79 5.95
N LEU A 131 -64.38 53.80 4.83
CA LEU A 131 -64.15 52.87 3.72
C LEU A 131 -62.78 53.06 3.05
N VAL A 132 -62.33 54.31 2.91
CA VAL A 132 -60.98 54.62 2.41
C VAL A 132 -59.91 54.08 3.35
N GLU A 133 -60.13 54.18 4.66
CA GLU A 133 -59.19 53.66 5.66
C GLU A 133 -59.14 52.13 5.66
N GLU A 134 -60.27 51.45 5.45
CA GLU A 134 -60.30 49.99 5.27
C GLU A 134 -59.46 49.56 4.05
N ILE A 135 -59.56 50.27 2.92
CA ILE A 135 -58.73 50.01 1.73
C ILE A 135 -57.25 50.24 2.03
N ARG A 136 -56.90 51.33 2.74
CA ARG A 136 -55.52 51.64 3.13
C ARG A 136 -54.93 50.57 4.02
N SER A 137 -55.64 50.20 5.10
CA SER A 137 -55.24 49.14 6.02
C SER A 137 -54.99 47.80 5.31
N ALA A 138 -55.87 47.42 4.36
CA ALA A 138 -55.68 46.21 3.57
C ALA A 138 -54.44 46.29 2.65
N ARG A 139 -54.20 47.46 2.03
CA ARG A 139 -53.01 47.71 1.21
C ARG A 139 -51.72 47.64 2.05
N ASP A 140 -51.72 48.23 3.23
CA ASP A 140 -50.56 48.28 4.11
C ASP A 140 -50.15 46.87 4.56
N LYS A 141 -51.12 46.04 4.96
CA LYS A 141 -50.89 44.61 5.24
C LYS A 141 -50.27 43.85 4.07
N PHE A 142 -50.75 44.09 2.84
CA PHE A 142 -50.12 43.50 1.65
C PHE A 142 -48.67 43.98 1.46
N GLN A 143 -48.42 45.27 1.70
CA GLN A 143 -47.08 45.84 1.56
C GLN A 143 -46.11 45.31 2.63
N GLU A 144 -46.59 45.07 3.85
CA GLU A 144 -45.82 44.45 4.95
C GLU A 144 -45.36 43.02 4.64
N CYS A 145 -46.10 42.27 3.82
CA CYS A 145 -45.71 40.92 3.42
C CYS A 145 -44.61 40.87 2.33
N LYS A 146 -44.30 41.99 1.66
CA LYS A 146 -43.34 42.00 0.56
C LYS A 146 -41.90 41.69 0.98
N PRO A 147 -41.34 42.31 2.03
CA PRO A 147 -40.00 42.00 2.50
C PRO A 147 -39.83 40.51 2.83
N ALA A 148 -40.76 39.91 3.57
CA ALA A 148 -40.68 38.51 3.97
C ALA A 148 -40.60 37.54 2.76
N PHE A 149 -41.35 37.81 1.68
CA PHE A 149 -41.24 37.00 0.46
C PHE A 149 -39.91 37.22 -0.26
N GLN A 150 -39.41 38.46 -0.28
CA GLN A 150 -38.11 38.76 -0.88
C GLN A 150 -36.97 38.09 -0.10
N ASP A 151 -36.98 38.18 1.22
CA ASP A 151 -36.01 37.50 2.10
C ASP A 151 -36.04 35.98 1.88
N ALA A 152 -37.23 35.38 1.77
CA ALA A 152 -37.36 33.95 1.51
C ALA A 152 -36.85 33.53 0.10
N LYS A 153 -36.98 34.40 -0.90
CA LYS A 153 -36.37 34.18 -2.23
C LYS A 153 -34.84 34.24 -2.19
N ASP A 154 -34.30 35.20 -1.45
CA ASP A 154 -32.85 35.39 -1.34
C ASP A 154 -32.22 34.26 -0.53
N TYR A 155 -32.91 33.82 0.53
CA TYR A 155 -32.55 32.63 1.30
C TYR A 155 -32.56 31.35 0.44
N PHE A 156 -33.60 31.12 -0.36
CA PHE A 156 -33.65 29.99 -1.29
C PHE A 156 -32.52 30.03 -2.32
N SER A 157 -32.21 31.21 -2.87
CA SER A 157 -31.10 31.38 -3.81
C SER A 157 -29.76 31.01 -3.16
N SER A 158 -29.52 31.50 -1.95
CA SER A 158 -28.30 31.20 -1.18
C SER A 158 -28.16 29.71 -0.84
N ALA A 159 -29.27 29.06 -0.43
CA ALA A 159 -29.29 27.62 -0.15
C ALA A 159 -29.04 26.79 -1.43
N LYS A 160 -29.58 27.22 -2.57
CA LYS A 160 -29.35 26.59 -3.88
C LYS A 160 -27.89 26.69 -4.30
N ASP A 161 -27.24 27.84 -4.09
CA ASP A 161 -25.81 28.02 -4.40
C ASP A 161 -24.93 27.13 -3.51
N THR A 162 -25.29 27.01 -2.24
CA THR A 162 -24.64 26.10 -1.28
C THR A 162 -24.78 24.64 -1.73
N PHE A 163 -25.99 24.22 -2.13
CA PHE A 163 -26.23 22.90 -2.68
C PHE A 163 -25.40 22.62 -3.95
N ASN A 164 -25.35 23.57 -4.88
CA ASN A 164 -24.56 23.42 -6.11
C ASN A 164 -23.06 23.28 -5.80
N SER A 165 -22.57 24.05 -4.83
CA SER A 165 -21.17 23.99 -4.38
C SER A 165 -20.85 22.63 -3.72
N ALA A 166 -21.71 22.16 -2.82
CA ALA A 166 -21.56 20.84 -2.19
C ALA A 166 -21.63 19.70 -3.22
N LYS A 167 -22.49 19.83 -4.24
CA LYS A 167 -22.59 18.86 -5.35
C LYS A 167 -21.30 18.79 -6.15
N ALA A 168 -20.66 19.93 -6.41
CA ALA A 168 -19.37 20.00 -7.09
C ALA A 168 -18.22 19.43 -6.22
N GLU A 169 -18.22 19.68 -4.91
CA GLU A 169 -17.28 19.08 -3.95
C GLU A 169 -17.41 17.56 -3.93
N HIS A 170 -18.63 17.02 -3.79
CA HIS A 170 -18.88 15.59 -3.82
C HIS A 170 -18.42 14.94 -5.13
N LYS A 171 -18.70 15.57 -6.28
CA LYS A 171 -18.24 15.07 -7.59
C LYS A 171 -16.71 15.01 -7.68
N ARG A 172 -16.00 16.01 -7.15
CA ARG A 172 -14.53 16.02 -7.08
C ARG A 172 -14.01 14.93 -6.16
N ALA A 173 -14.57 14.79 -4.97
CA ALA A 173 -14.17 13.76 -4.01
C ALA A 173 -14.42 12.34 -4.54
N GLN A 174 -15.53 12.13 -5.25
CA GLN A 174 -15.81 10.87 -5.96
C GLN A 174 -14.75 10.56 -7.02
N ALA A 175 -14.36 11.54 -7.84
CA ALA A 175 -13.32 11.36 -8.84
C ALA A 175 -11.95 11.01 -8.23
N GLU A 176 -11.58 11.67 -7.13
CA GLU A 176 -10.34 11.36 -6.39
C GLU A 176 -10.38 9.96 -5.76
N PHE A 177 -11.53 9.53 -5.23
CA PHE A 177 -11.70 8.16 -4.74
C PHE A 177 -11.50 7.13 -5.86
N GLU A 178 -12.13 7.31 -7.02
CA GLU A 178 -11.97 6.40 -8.16
C GLU A 178 -10.50 6.34 -8.63
N LYS A 179 -9.82 7.49 -8.67
CA LYS A 179 -8.40 7.55 -9.01
C LYS A 179 -7.54 6.80 -7.98
N ALA A 180 -7.75 7.03 -6.69
CA ALA A 180 -7.01 6.35 -5.63
C ALA A 180 -7.30 4.84 -5.59
N LYS A 181 -8.53 4.44 -5.92
CA LYS A 181 -8.91 3.04 -6.09
C LYS A 181 -8.16 2.41 -7.26
N ALA A 182 -8.10 3.07 -8.41
CA ALA A 182 -7.36 2.58 -9.57
C ALA A 182 -5.85 2.45 -9.29
N GLU A 183 -5.26 3.41 -8.57
CA GLU A 183 -3.86 3.34 -8.10
C GLU A 183 -3.64 2.11 -7.19
N PHE A 184 -4.52 1.91 -6.21
CA PHE A 184 -4.45 0.74 -5.32
C PHE A 184 -4.56 -0.58 -6.09
N ASP A 185 -5.52 -0.69 -7.01
CA ASP A 185 -5.72 -1.90 -7.82
C ASP A 185 -4.48 -2.19 -8.70
N ALA A 186 -3.82 -1.14 -9.23
CA ALA A 186 -2.56 -1.27 -9.97
C ALA A 186 -1.41 -1.76 -9.07
N CYS A 187 -1.28 -1.24 -7.85
CA CYS A 187 -0.27 -1.71 -6.88
C CYS A 187 -0.51 -3.17 -6.46
N VAL A 188 -1.77 -3.56 -6.24
CA VAL A 188 -2.16 -4.96 -5.96
C VAL A 188 -1.73 -5.87 -7.10
N LYS A 189 -2.01 -5.46 -8.34
CA LYS A 189 -1.61 -6.22 -9.53
C LYS A 189 -0.10 -6.37 -9.63
N ALA A 190 0.66 -5.27 -9.50
CA ALA A 190 2.11 -5.29 -9.58
C ALA A 190 2.75 -6.20 -8.51
N PHE A 191 2.28 -6.12 -7.26
CA PHE A 191 2.74 -7.01 -6.19
C PHE A 191 2.47 -8.49 -6.50
N LYS A 192 1.26 -8.81 -6.99
CA LYS A 192 0.89 -10.17 -7.35
C LYS A 192 1.74 -10.71 -8.51
N ASP A 193 1.91 -9.92 -9.56
CA ASP A 193 2.71 -10.28 -10.73
C ASP A 193 4.15 -10.61 -10.31
N ARG A 194 4.78 -9.76 -9.49
CA ARG A 194 6.14 -10.00 -8.97
C ARG A 194 6.22 -11.25 -8.10
N LEU A 195 5.23 -11.49 -7.25
CA LEU A 195 5.18 -12.68 -6.41
C LEU A 195 5.10 -13.97 -7.25
N ASP A 196 4.30 -13.95 -8.31
CA ASP A 196 4.12 -15.09 -9.20
C ASP A 196 5.36 -15.34 -10.09
N GLU A 197 6.05 -14.28 -10.52
CA GLU A 197 7.38 -14.38 -11.15
C GLU A 197 8.39 -15.07 -10.24
N LEU A 198 8.50 -14.64 -8.97
CA LEU A 198 9.45 -15.21 -8.01
C LEU A 198 9.15 -16.69 -7.73
N LYS A 199 7.87 -17.05 -7.58
CA LYS A 199 7.44 -18.45 -7.42
C LYS A 199 7.81 -19.28 -8.66
N SER A 200 7.57 -18.75 -9.85
CA SER A 200 7.87 -19.43 -11.11
C SER A 200 9.38 -19.62 -11.31
N ALA A 201 10.18 -18.59 -11.03
CA ALA A 201 11.65 -18.67 -11.08
C ALA A 201 12.22 -19.63 -10.02
N SER A 202 11.62 -19.69 -8.83
CA SER A 202 11.98 -20.66 -7.79
C SER A 202 11.67 -22.10 -8.22
N ARG A 203 10.47 -22.34 -8.76
CA ARG A 203 10.08 -23.65 -9.31
C ARG A 203 11.02 -24.07 -10.44
N LYS A 204 11.29 -23.19 -11.40
CA LYS A 204 12.22 -23.48 -12.51
C LYS A 204 13.61 -23.86 -12.02
N ARG A 205 14.20 -23.08 -11.10
CA ARG A 205 15.51 -23.41 -10.50
C ARG A 205 15.51 -24.77 -9.81
N ARG A 206 14.42 -25.16 -9.14
CA ARG A 206 14.30 -26.47 -8.50
C ARG A 206 14.25 -27.60 -9.53
N GLU A 207 13.44 -27.45 -10.58
CA GLU A 207 13.35 -28.44 -11.66
C GLU A 207 14.66 -28.55 -12.45
N ASP A 208 15.36 -27.44 -12.71
CA ASP A 208 16.68 -27.43 -13.35
C ASP A 208 17.70 -28.21 -12.51
N LYS A 209 17.74 -27.97 -11.19
CA LYS A 209 18.61 -28.70 -10.26
C LYS A 209 18.29 -30.20 -10.25
N LYS A 210 17.00 -30.55 -10.20
CA LYS A 210 16.52 -31.94 -10.24
C LYS A 210 16.91 -32.63 -11.55
N SER A 211 16.83 -31.91 -12.67
CA SER A 211 17.23 -32.39 -14.00
C SER A 211 18.74 -32.63 -14.08
N ILE A 212 19.55 -31.69 -13.58
CA ILE A 212 21.02 -31.84 -13.51
C ILE A 212 21.39 -33.06 -12.64
N ALA A 213 20.78 -33.19 -11.46
CA ALA A 213 21.00 -34.35 -10.59
C ALA A 213 20.60 -35.67 -11.26
N LYS A 214 19.47 -35.69 -11.98
CA LYS A 214 19.05 -36.86 -12.78
C LYS A 214 20.07 -37.19 -13.87
N LYS A 215 20.58 -36.19 -14.60
CA LYS A 215 21.58 -36.38 -15.67
C LYS A 215 22.89 -36.95 -15.12
N ALA A 216 23.33 -36.49 -13.96
CA ALA A 216 24.52 -37.00 -13.29
C ALA A 216 24.35 -38.40 -12.65
N GLY A 217 23.14 -38.97 -12.68
CA GLY A 217 22.85 -40.29 -12.13
C GLY A 217 22.63 -40.32 -10.62
N VAL A 218 22.34 -39.19 -9.97
CA VAL A 218 22.01 -39.13 -8.54
C VAL A 218 20.78 -40.03 -8.26
N PRO A 219 20.78 -40.85 -7.19
CA PRO A 219 19.63 -41.68 -6.83
C PRO A 219 18.34 -40.86 -6.65
N SER A 220 17.19 -41.41 -7.06
CA SER A 220 15.90 -40.70 -7.10
C SER A 220 15.52 -40.07 -5.76
N GLN A 221 15.79 -40.76 -4.65
CA GLN A 221 15.53 -40.31 -3.28
C GLN A 221 16.20 -39.00 -2.89
N TYR A 222 17.27 -38.59 -3.59
CA TYR A 222 18.03 -37.38 -3.28
C TYR A 222 17.82 -36.22 -4.27
N ARG A 223 17.16 -36.47 -5.42
CA ARG A 223 17.09 -35.48 -6.52
C ARG A 223 16.33 -34.19 -6.17
N ASP A 224 15.42 -34.26 -5.21
CA ASP A 224 14.66 -33.09 -4.73
C ASP A 224 15.44 -32.26 -3.69
N ASN A 225 16.58 -32.76 -3.19
CA ASN A 225 17.39 -32.13 -2.15
C ASN A 225 18.89 -32.19 -2.49
N VAL A 226 19.29 -31.40 -3.49
CA VAL A 226 20.68 -31.30 -3.96
C VAL A 226 21.22 -29.87 -3.84
N TRP A 227 22.51 -29.77 -3.52
CA TRP A 227 23.28 -28.53 -3.69
C TRP A 227 24.15 -28.67 -4.94
N ILE A 228 24.09 -27.67 -5.82
CA ILE A 228 24.80 -27.70 -7.10
C ILE A 228 25.60 -26.41 -7.20
N SER A 229 26.88 -26.54 -7.51
CA SER A 229 27.79 -25.44 -7.80
C SER A 229 28.51 -25.70 -9.12
N LYS A 230 28.92 -24.64 -9.79
CA LYS A 230 29.80 -24.71 -10.95
C LYS A 230 31.13 -24.08 -10.59
N ASP A 231 32.23 -24.75 -10.91
CA ASP A 231 33.57 -24.20 -10.72
C ASP A 231 34.04 -23.39 -11.94
N SER A 232 35.23 -22.79 -11.83
CA SER A 232 35.86 -21.98 -12.87
C SER A 232 36.18 -22.76 -14.14
N ASP A 233 36.38 -24.06 -14.01
CA ASP A 233 36.74 -24.97 -15.10
C ASP A 233 35.49 -25.47 -15.85
N GLY A 234 34.31 -25.06 -15.40
CA GLY A 234 33.02 -25.40 -15.99
C GLY A 234 32.43 -26.71 -15.49
N ASN A 235 33.07 -27.39 -14.53
CA ASN A 235 32.52 -28.61 -13.94
C ASN A 235 31.37 -28.27 -13.00
N THR A 236 30.37 -29.15 -13.03
CA THR A 236 29.18 -29.08 -12.20
C THR A 236 29.34 -30.05 -11.04
N ASN A 237 29.50 -29.51 -9.84
CA ASN A 237 29.60 -30.26 -8.60
C ASN A 237 28.20 -30.43 -7.99
N ILE A 238 27.84 -31.66 -7.63
CA ILE A 238 26.50 -32.03 -7.16
C ILE A 238 26.63 -32.76 -5.84
N TYR A 239 26.06 -32.17 -4.79
CA TYR A 239 26.15 -32.65 -3.42
C TYR A 239 24.77 -33.05 -2.91
N PHE A 240 24.69 -34.20 -2.25
CA PHE A 240 23.41 -34.76 -1.83
C PHE A 240 23.54 -35.74 -0.65
N GLY A 241 22.44 -36.00 0.05
CA GLY A 241 22.40 -37.04 1.11
C GLY A 241 23.18 -36.72 2.40
N GLY A 242 23.75 -35.51 2.53
CA GLY A 242 24.42 -35.07 3.74
C GLY A 242 23.46 -34.84 4.92
N ILE A 243 23.99 -34.93 6.13
CA ILE A 243 23.22 -34.70 7.36
C ILE A 243 22.82 -33.21 7.45
N GLY A 244 21.53 -32.94 7.65
CA GLY A 244 20.93 -31.61 7.83
C GLY A 244 20.79 -30.80 6.54
N LYS A 245 21.80 -30.82 5.65
CA LYS A 245 21.81 -30.13 4.37
C LYS A 245 22.50 -30.98 3.29
N PRO A 246 22.21 -30.76 1.99
CA PRO A 246 22.75 -31.61 0.92
C PRO A 246 24.28 -31.74 0.89
N ASP A 247 24.98 -30.67 1.25
CA ASP A 247 26.44 -30.55 1.37
C ASP A 247 26.94 -30.78 2.82
N GLY A 248 26.11 -31.36 3.68
CA GLY A 248 26.42 -31.64 5.09
C GLY A 248 27.40 -32.80 5.29
N PRO A 249 27.74 -33.13 6.54
CA PRO A 249 28.60 -34.28 6.84
C PRO A 249 28.05 -35.56 6.22
N GLY A 250 28.95 -36.38 5.64
CA GLY A 250 28.59 -37.64 4.99
C GLY A 250 27.89 -37.49 3.63
N HIS A 251 27.83 -36.29 3.04
CA HIS A 251 27.21 -36.12 1.72
C HIS A 251 27.89 -36.99 0.64
N GLY A 252 27.10 -37.41 -0.34
CA GLY A 252 27.56 -37.88 -1.64
C GLY A 252 27.92 -36.69 -2.53
N HIS A 253 28.91 -36.89 -3.40
CA HIS A 253 29.45 -35.84 -4.26
C HIS A 253 29.75 -36.41 -5.64
N TYR A 254 29.02 -35.91 -6.64
CA TYR A 254 29.24 -36.23 -8.04
C TYR A 254 29.79 -35.00 -8.76
N VAL A 255 30.71 -35.20 -9.70
CA VAL A 255 31.23 -34.14 -10.58
C VAL A 255 30.92 -34.49 -12.02
N MET A 256 30.33 -33.55 -12.74
CA MET A 256 30.01 -33.66 -14.15
C MET A 256 30.77 -32.57 -14.90
N ASP A 257 31.53 -32.94 -15.93
CA ASP A 257 32.31 -32.01 -16.73
C ASP A 257 31.43 -31.07 -17.58
N GLN A 258 32.07 -30.13 -18.29
CA GLN A 258 31.38 -29.18 -19.18
C GLN A 258 30.62 -29.86 -20.34
N HIS A 259 30.97 -31.09 -20.71
CA HIS A 259 30.33 -31.88 -21.77
C HIS A 259 29.15 -32.73 -21.25
N GLY A 260 28.97 -32.79 -19.93
CA GLY A 260 27.92 -33.56 -19.29
C GLY A 260 28.30 -35.01 -18.95
N THR A 261 29.58 -35.34 -19.02
CA THR A 261 30.14 -36.63 -18.60
C THR A 261 30.44 -36.59 -17.11
N VAL A 262 30.04 -37.62 -16.37
CA VAL A 262 30.36 -37.72 -14.94
C VAL A 262 31.79 -38.20 -14.79
N THR A 263 32.65 -37.40 -14.17
CA THR A 263 34.09 -37.65 -14.00
C THR A 263 34.45 -38.12 -12.58
N TYR A 264 33.54 -37.92 -11.62
CA TYR A 264 33.70 -38.33 -10.22
C TYR A 264 32.37 -38.75 -9.62
N ARG A 265 32.37 -39.86 -8.86
CA ARG A 265 31.20 -40.35 -8.10
C ARG A 265 31.61 -40.86 -6.73
N ARG A 266 30.95 -40.32 -5.71
CA ARG A 266 31.01 -40.82 -4.33
C ARG A 266 29.62 -40.79 -3.73
N ASP A 267 29.11 -41.93 -3.28
CA ASP A 267 27.82 -41.99 -2.62
C ASP A 267 27.90 -41.45 -1.17
N PRO A 268 26.75 -41.13 -0.54
CA PRO A 268 26.74 -40.68 0.84
C PRO A 268 27.43 -41.68 1.78
N PHE A 269 28.26 -41.17 2.68
CA PHE A 269 29.08 -41.92 3.65
C PHE A 269 30.23 -42.77 3.09
N ASP A 270 30.42 -42.82 1.77
CA ASP A 270 31.56 -43.51 1.18
C ASP A 270 32.89 -42.77 1.40
N PRO A 271 34.00 -43.51 1.53
CA PRO A 271 35.33 -42.93 1.71
C PRO A 271 35.77 -42.13 0.47
N HIS A 272 36.47 -41.04 0.73
CA HIS A 272 37.07 -40.22 -0.32
C HIS A 272 38.37 -40.87 -0.84
N GLY A 273 38.56 -40.96 -2.15
CA GLY A 273 39.82 -41.42 -2.73
C GLY A 273 39.82 -41.48 -4.25
N THR A 274 40.95 -41.89 -4.82
CA THR A 274 41.17 -41.94 -6.28
C THR A 274 40.26 -42.94 -7.00
N GLN A 275 39.73 -43.92 -6.27
CA GLN A 275 38.78 -44.92 -6.76
C GLN A 275 37.43 -44.32 -7.21
N ASN A 276 37.16 -43.07 -6.85
CA ASN A 276 35.91 -42.37 -7.15
C ASN A 276 35.96 -41.62 -8.50
N PHE A 277 37.13 -41.52 -9.15
CA PHE A 277 37.23 -40.97 -10.51
C PHE A 277 36.86 -42.03 -11.54
N THR A 278 36.02 -41.68 -12.51
CA THR A 278 35.57 -42.61 -13.56
C THR A 278 36.67 -43.00 -14.54
N ASP A 279 37.75 -42.22 -14.56
CA ASP A 279 38.87 -42.36 -15.49
C ASP A 279 40.10 -42.98 -14.79
N ALA A 280 39.92 -43.55 -13.59
CA ALA A 280 40.99 -44.21 -12.86
C ALA A 280 41.56 -45.39 -13.69
N PRO A 281 42.89 -45.47 -13.89
CA PRO A 281 43.51 -46.60 -14.58
C PRO A 281 43.32 -47.85 -13.72
N GLY A 282 42.34 -48.67 -14.11
CA GLY A 282 41.89 -49.84 -13.33
C GLY A 282 40.37 -50.08 -13.31
N GLY A 283 39.60 -49.46 -14.21
CA GLY A 283 38.16 -49.70 -14.36
C GLY A 283 37.82 -51.14 -14.75
N ILE A 284 37.73 -52.04 -13.75
CA ILE A 284 36.91 -53.24 -13.79
C ILE A 284 36.13 -53.29 -12.49
N LEU A 285 34.81 -53.44 -12.65
CA LEU A 285 33.84 -53.88 -11.67
C LEU A 285 34.47 -54.71 -10.54
N TYR A 286 34.30 -54.25 -9.30
CA TYR A 286 34.75 -54.92 -8.09
C TYR A 286 34.20 -56.35 -8.00
N ASP A 287 34.99 -57.35 -8.39
CA ASP A 287 34.80 -58.74 -7.95
C ASP A 287 35.68 -59.00 -6.71
N ARG A 288 34.99 -59.53 -5.70
CA ARG A 288 35.44 -59.86 -4.38
C ARG A 288 36.20 -61.18 -4.44
N ARG A 289 37.51 -61.14 -4.69
CA ARG A 289 38.54 -62.10 -4.22
C ARG A 289 39.85 -61.83 -4.94
N THR A 290 40.82 -61.27 -4.24
CA THR A 290 42.20 -61.77 -4.11
C THR A 290 43.06 -60.70 -3.46
N ARG A 291 43.75 -61.12 -2.40
CA ARG A 291 44.63 -60.31 -1.58
C ARG A 291 46.02 -60.47 -2.19
N THR A 292 46.49 -59.47 -2.93
CA THR A 292 47.88 -59.45 -3.39
C THR A 292 48.44 -58.04 -3.29
N TYR A 293 49.45 -57.97 -2.44
CA TYR A 293 50.24 -56.82 -2.03
C TYR A 293 51.23 -56.44 -3.14
N VAL A 294 51.21 -55.20 -3.61
CA VAL A 294 52.37 -54.54 -4.26
C VAL A 294 52.37 -53.06 -3.87
N PRO A 295 53.54 -52.48 -3.50
CA PRO A 295 53.62 -51.27 -2.67
C PRO A 295 53.66 -49.98 -3.50
N GLY A 296 52.91 -48.97 -3.04
CA GLY A 296 52.96 -47.60 -3.55
C GLY A 296 52.94 -46.62 -2.38
N GLY A 297 53.90 -45.69 -2.38
CA GLY A 297 54.34 -44.87 -1.25
C GLY A 297 53.23 -44.29 -0.38
N THR A 298 53.21 -44.75 0.88
CA THR A 298 52.54 -44.02 1.96
C THR A 298 53.53 -43.00 2.51
N LEU A 299 53.06 -41.80 2.82
CA LEU A 299 53.78 -40.70 3.49
C LEU A 299 54.45 -41.06 4.82
N TYR A 300 54.28 -42.30 5.27
CA TYR A 300 54.91 -42.88 6.43
C TYR A 300 55.73 -44.06 5.98
N ASP A 301 56.99 -44.14 6.42
CA ASP A 301 57.68 -45.42 6.42
C ASP A 301 57.15 -46.25 7.59
N ARG A 302 56.18 -47.11 7.29
CA ARG A 302 55.62 -48.07 8.25
C ARG A 302 56.54 -49.26 8.53
N ARG A 303 57.67 -49.36 7.81
CA ARG A 303 58.71 -50.37 8.05
C ARG A 303 59.80 -49.85 8.98
N ALA A 304 59.87 -48.53 9.21
CA ALA A 304 60.87 -47.93 10.08
C ALA A 304 60.81 -48.44 11.53
N ARG A 305 59.63 -48.85 12.03
CA ARG A 305 59.46 -49.54 13.31
C ARG A 305 58.42 -50.64 13.25
N THR A 306 58.72 -51.80 13.82
CA THR A 306 57.77 -52.91 13.90
C THR A 306 56.79 -52.68 15.05
N ASN A 307 55.48 -52.82 14.79
CA ASN A 307 54.40 -52.67 15.79
C ASN A 307 54.24 -51.29 16.46
N THR A 308 54.93 -50.25 15.97
CA THR A 308 54.83 -48.88 16.51
C THR A 308 54.24 -47.93 15.47
N LEU A 309 53.12 -47.29 15.79
CA LEU A 309 52.46 -46.33 14.90
C LEU A 309 53.11 -44.94 15.01
N PRO A 310 53.36 -44.25 13.87
CA PRO A 310 53.85 -42.88 13.90
C PRO A 310 52.77 -41.91 14.39
N LEU A 311 53.18 -40.87 15.12
CA LEU A 311 52.31 -39.79 15.57
C LEU A 311 51.99 -38.78 14.47
N GLY A 312 52.90 -38.62 13.52
CA GLY A 312 52.77 -37.65 12.44
C GLY A 312 54.05 -37.52 11.63
N VAL A 313 53.97 -36.75 10.55
CA VAL A 313 55.09 -36.42 9.67
C VAL A 313 55.13 -34.92 9.42
N SER A 314 56.34 -34.37 9.29
CA SER A 314 56.58 -33.01 8.84
C SER A 314 57.56 -33.02 7.68
N ASN A 315 57.36 -32.13 6.71
CA ASN A 315 58.25 -31.99 5.58
C ASN A 315 58.87 -30.59 5.58
N ARG A 316 60.11 -30.50 5.11
CA ARG A 316 60.81 -29.25 4.81
C ARG A 316 61.40 -29.37 3.41
N ASP A 317 61.21 -28.35 2.60
CA ASP A 317 61.92 -28.20 1.33
C ASP A 317 63.39 -27.86 1.62
N ASN A 318 64.33 -28.70 1.16
CA ASN A 318 65.77 -28.48 1.37
C ASN A 318 66.30 -27.29 0.56
N ASP A 319 65.68 -26.97 -0.58
CA ASP A 319 66.10 -25.88 -1.45
C ASP A 319 65.64 -24.51 -0.93
N THR A 320 64.42 -24.46 -0.37
CA THR A 320 63.79 -23.18 0.05
C THR A 320 63.69 -22.99 1.57
N ASN A 321 63.99 -24.02 2.36
CA ASN A 321 63.74 -24.08 3.80
C ASN A 321 62.29 -23.85 4.23
N ASP A 322 61.36 -23.88 3.27
CA ASP A 322 59.95 -23.69 3.52
C ASP A 322 59.35 -24.92 4.23
N ARG A 323 58.50 -24.65 5.23
CA ARG A 323 57.78 -25.64 6.04
C ARG A 323 56.26 -25.56 5.82
N SER A 324 55.81 -24.66 4.95
CA SER A 324 54.39 -24.43 4.64
C SER A 324 53.87 -25.25 3.46
N GLY A 325 54.75 -25.95 2.75
CA GLY A 325 54.46 -26.67 1.51
C GLY A 325 53.69 -27.98 1.67
N VAL A 326 52.63 -28.12 0.88
CA VAL A 326 51.83 -29.33 0.68
C VAL A 326 52.42 -30.13 -0.50
N PHE A 327 52.98 -31.31 -0.22
CA PHE A 327 53.35 -32.43 -1.12
C PHE A 327 54.23 -32.17 -2.37
N TYR A 328 55.20 -33.07 -2.57
CA TYR A 328 56.15 -33.16 -3.70
C TYR A 328 55.59 -32.71 -5.07
N ASP A 329 56.16 -31.63 -5.65
CA ASP A 329 55.88 -31.20 -7.03
C ASP A 329 56.81 -31.94 -8.01
N ARG A 330 56.23 -32.89 -8.76
CA ARG A 330 56.93 -33.69 -9.77
C ARG A 330 57.57 -32.86 -10.89
N ARG A 331 57.17 -31.61 -11.09
CA ARG A 331 57.70 -30.71 -12.12
C ARG A 331 58.92 -29.92 -11.66
N ARG A 332 59.15 -29.80 -10.35
CA ARG A 332 60.20 -28.94 -9.78
C ARG A 332 61.47 -29.70 -9.32
N GLN A 333 61.48 -31.03 -9.35
CA GLN A 333 62.58 -31.86 -8.82
C GLN A 333 62.99 -31.47 -7.38
N ILE A 334 62.01 -31.21 -6.53
CA ILE A 334 62.24 -30.71 -5.17
C ILE A 334 62.83 -31.83 -4.31
N ASP A 335 63.94 -31.54 -3.61
CA ASP A 335 64.49 -32.37 -2.54
C ASP A 335 63.76 -32.08 -1.22
N LEU A 336 63.14 -33.10 -0.64
CA LEU A 336 62.35 -32.96 0.59
C LEU A 336 63.05 -33.67 1.75
N HIS A 337 63.21 -32.95 2.85
CA HIS A 337 63.53 -33.53 4.13
C HIS A 337 62.24 -33.94 4.86
N VAL A 338 62.07 -35.24 5.10
CA VAL A 338 60.91 -35.79 5.79
C VAL A 338 61.32 -36.19 7.20
N THR A 339 60.53 -35.79 8.19
CA THR A 339 60.70 -36.20 9.60
C THR A 339 59.43 -36.87 10.09
N GLN A 340 59.53 -38.12 10.54
CA GLN A 340 58.46 -38.91 11.15
C GLN A 340 58.65 -39.00 12.67
N TYR A 341 57.59 -38.72 13.42
CA TYR A 341 57.62 -38.65 14.89
C TYR A 341 56.95 -39.85 15.54
N TYR A 342 57.46 -40.27 16.69
CA TYR A 342 56.91 -41.34 17.52
C TYR A 342 56.62 -40.86 18.96
N LYS A 343 55.76 -41.60 19.65
CA LYS A 343 55.25 -41.21 20.98
C LYS A 343 56.29 -41.29 22.09
N ASP A 344 57.35 -42.04 21.89
CA ASP A 344 58.48 -42.21 22.81
C ASP A 344 59.61 -41.19 22.59
N ASN A 345 59.31 -40.07 21.94
CA ASN A 345 60.24 -38.99 21.60
C ASN A 345 61.35 -39.38 20.60
N TYR A 346 61.25 -40.54 19.96
CA TYR A 346 62.06 -40.85 18.79
C TYR A 346 61.49 -40.19 17.54
N ARG A 347 62.40 -39.78 16.66
CA ARG A 347 62.06 -39.44 15.27
C ARG A 347 63.06 -40.07 14.31
N VAL A 348 62.59 -40.36 13.11
CA VAL A 348 63.45 -40.74 11.98
C VAL A 348 63.29 -39.69 10.89
N SER A 349 64.40 -39.29 10.29
CA SER A 349 64.38 -38.36 9.17
C SER A 349 65.17 -38.90 8.00
N TRP A 350 64.73 -38.56 6.79
CA TRP A 350 65.38 -38.94 5.54
C TRP A 350 65.13 -37.86 4.49
N ASP A 351 66.02 -37.80 3.51
CA ASP A 351 65.84 -36.98 2.32
C ASP A 351 65.20 -37.83 1.23
N THR A 352 64.25 -37.25 0.48
CA THR A 352 63.61 -37.92 -0.64
C THR A 352 63.56 -37.02 -1.87
N LYS A 353 64.13 -37.54 -2.96
CA LYS A 353 64.07 -36.98 -4.32
C LYS A 353 62.96 -37.61 -5.16
N GLY A 354 61.95 -38.18 -4.50
CA GLY A 354 60.77 -38.81 -5.08
C GLY A 354 61.00 -40.13 -5.85
N LYS A 355 62.25 -40.56 -6.03
CA LYS A 355 62.62 -41.85 -6.65
C LYS A 355 63.40 -42.77 -5.72
N ALA A 356 64.06 -42.23 -4.72
CA ALA A 356 64.81 -42.95 -3.70
C ALA A 356 64.88 -42.09 -2.44
N ASP A 357 64.92 -42.76 -1.30
CA ASP A 357 65.13 -42.12 0.01
C ASP A 357 66.59 -42.32 0.43
N GLU A 358 67.21 -41.29 1.00
CA GLU A 358 68.60 -41.27 1.42
C GLU A 358 68.77 -40.56 2.77
N ASN A 359 69.96 -40.68 3.38
CA ASN A 359 70.31 -40.03 4.65
C ASN A 359 69.37 -40.35 5.84
N TYR A 360 68.90 -41.59 5.92
CA TYR A 360 68.13 -42.08 7.06
C TYR A 360 68.92 -41.94 8.36
N HIS A 361 68.39 -41.19 9.31
CA HIS A 361 68.97 -41.07 10.64
C HIS A 361 67.91 -40.96 11.72
N TRP A 362 68.25 -41.56 12.86
CA TRP A 362 67.42 -41.51 14.05
C TRP A 362 67.81 -40.34 14.94
N THR A 363 66.84 -39.81 15.67
CA THR A 363 67.10 -38.88 16.76
C THR A 363 66.20 -39.21 17.95
N ASP A 364 66.79 -39.57 19.07
CA ASP A 364 66.13 -39.63 20.37
C ASP A 364 66.10 -38.22 20.98
N GLN A 365 64.91 -37.62 21.08
CA GLN A 365 64.73 -36.29 21.66
C GLN A 365 64.76 -36.27 23.20
N ASN A 366 64.93 -37.43 23.86
CA ASN A 366 65.13 -37.48 25.31
C ASN A 366 66.57 -37.08 25.71
N PHE A 367 67.52 -37.11 24.77
CA PHE A 367 68.89 -36.67 25.00
C PHE A 367 69.12 -35.22 24.52
N PRO A 368 70.03 -34.46 25.17
CA PRO A 368 70.45 -33.15 24.68
C PRO A 368 71.19 -33.26 23.34
N SER A 369 71.15 -32.18 22.56
CA SER A 369 71.82 -32.10 21.26
C SER A 369 73.32 -32.43 21.36
N GLY A 370 73.80 -33.38 20.55
CA GLY A 370 75.20 -33.81 20.52
C GLY A 370 75.56 -34.97 21.46
N HIS A 371 74.60 -35.55 22.18
CA HIS A 371 74.83 -36.76 22.97
C HIS A 371 75.22 -37.94 22.05
N PRO A 372 76.26 -38.72 22.37
CA PRO A 372 76.74 -39.79 21.47
C PRO A 372 75.68 -40.87 21.19
N GLU A 373 74.73 -41.06 22.09
CA GLU A 373 73.64 -42.05 21.95
C GLU A 373 72.38 -41.50 21.26
N SER A 374 72.29 -40.19 20.99
CA SER A 374 71.04 -39.59 20.47
C SER A 374 70.68 -40.06 19.06
N HIS A 375 71.62 -40.70 18.34
CA HIS A 375 71.42 -41.17 16.97
C HIS A 375 71.29 -42.69 16.85
N ILE A 376 71.21 -43.40 17.98
CA ILE A 376 71.04 -44.85 18.00
C ILE A 376 69.57 -45.18 17.70
N PRO A 377 69.28 -46.07 16.72
CA PRO A 377 67.91 -46.52 16.45
C PRO A 377 67.33 -47.29 17.65
N PRO A 378 66.02 -47.14 17.93
CA PRO A 378 65.33 -47.91 18.97
C PRO A 378 65.32 -49.41 18.60
N GLU A 379 65.13 -50.29 19.57
CA GLU A 379 65.25 -51.75 19.37
C GLU A 379 64.29 -52.29 18.30
N ASP A 380 63.08 -51.72 18.19
CA ASP A 380 62.06 -52.12 17.22
C ASP A 380 62.27 -51.53 15.81
N ALA A 381 63.37 -50.79 15.61
CA ALA A 381 63.86 -50.27 14.32
C ALA A 381 65.14 -50.96 13.81
N ARG A 382 65.69 -51.95 14.55
CA ARG A 382 66.92 -52.67 14.20
C ARG A 382 66.70 -53.92 13.37
#